data_AF-A0A1R4FXH2-F1
#
_entry.id   AF-A0A1R4FXH2-F1
#
_cell.length_a   1.000
_cell.length_b   1.000
_cell.length_c   1.000
_cell.angle_alpha   90.00
_cell.angle_beta   90.00
_cell.angle_gamma   90.00
#
_symmetry.space_group_name_H-M   'P 1'
#
loop_
_entity.id
_entity.type
_entity.pdbx_description
1 polymer ?
#
loop_
_entity_poly.entity_id
_entity_poly.type
_entity_poly.pdbx_seq_one_letter_code
_entity_poly.pdbx_strand_id
1 'polypeptide(L)'
;MIRRSRRLGIAALLAAPLTLTACAAPIPTDAEWHPRTPESVSELAAAGEDIGFASIDPAELDGVTQHRTVSTDLGVDLRWPEVAGADGLNEAVEQHQWALIEQRESASGVAYAPQAQEAGAGLGPDARGCAPGATTASVEELRETATEADLVSTCEIVAAGGGMLGIRWRTLEGEDERLETSYYDALTGAEYSVADLLDLDDAAMDTLWHEAVQAMRVDAGALTLWPTGEPAVLDDAAREQFGAALAAGVLEPDGSLVLDVPGGFDSPELEALPGREDAAHHDRIRFAPDAIAPFLNDSGRSALELLGEDSPWQPPQSDVLGAHADCDLVACLALTYDDGPNPEMAGLLDSLAEHGAVATFFFIGSSVSGNADIVQRTQDEGHEVANHSWSHPDLTTLKPKEIREQIDRTQDAIAAITGVAPTLVRPPYGAFDDAVVGACDQPLVLWDVDTLDWEDPPVEELTADAVGTPEAGSIVLMHSIHDGSIEATPGIVDGLHDRGFELVTVSGMFDGAVPGVVYSGR
;
A
#
# COMPACT_ATOMS: atom_id res chain seq x y z
N MET A 1 53.43 -68.77 -37.68
CA MET A 1 53.78 -69.35 -39.00
C MET A 1 54.27 -68.19 -39.88
N ILE A 2 55.38 -68.31 -40.63
CA ILE A 2 55.89 -67.34 -41.65
C ILE A 2 56.13 -65.89 -41.13
N ARG A 3 57.33 -65.32 -40.93
CA ARG A 3 58.71 -65.47 -41.43
C ARG A 3 59.00 -64.86 -42.82
N ARG A 4 59.47 -63.59 -42.87
CA ARG A 4 60.57 -63.02 -43.71
C ARG A 4 60.57 -61.47 -43.61
N SER A 5 61.59 -60.81 -43.06
CA SER A 5 62.91 -60.41 -43.64
C SER A 5 62.79 -59.29 -44.70
N ARG A 6 63.54 -58.17 -44.64
CA ARG A 6 65.01 -58.03 -44.52
C ARG A 6 65.44 -56.67 -43.93
N ARG A 7 66.73 -56.55 -43.60
CA ARG A 7 67.42 -55.37 -43.05
C ARG A 7 67.55 -54.23 -44.07
N LEU A 8 67.46 -52.97 -43.61
CA LEU A 8 68.15 -51.82 -44.22
C LEU A 8 69.18 -51.24 -43.24
N GLY A 9 70.14 -50.48 -43.76
CA GLY A 9 71.42 -50.19 -43.11
C GLY A 9 71.39 -49.13 -42.00
N ILE A 10 72.39 -49.23 -41.12
CA ILE A 10 72.69 -48.25 -40.08
C ILE A 10 73.50 -47.10 -40.69
N ALA A 11 73.01 -45.88 -40.56
CA ALA A 11 73.82 -44.67 -40.64
C ALA A 11 73.65 -43.93 -39.30
N ALA A 12 74.63 -44.09 -38.41
CA ALA A 12 74.60 -43.46 -37.10
C ALA A 12 75.00 -41.98 -37.21
N LEU A 13 74.02 -41.08 -37.12
CA LEU A 13 74.26 -39.65 -36.91
C LEU A 13 74.78 -39.44 -35.47
N LEU A 14 76.01 -38.95 -35.36
CA LEU A 14 76.58 -38.47 -34.10
C LEU A 14 75.90 -37.16 -33.70
N ALA A 15 74.86 -37.25 -32.87
CA ALA A 15 74.31 -36.09 -32.18
C ALA A 15 75.22 -35.72 -31.00
N ALA A 16 75.94 -34.61 -31.11
CA ALA A 16 76.68 -34.04 -29.99
C ALA A 16 75.70 -33.40 -28.98
N PRO A 17 75.85 -33.63 -27.66
CA PRO A 17 75.02 -32.97 -26.67
C PRO A 17 75.37 -31.48 -26.57
N LEU A 18 74.47 -30.63 -27.07
CA LEU A 18 74.50 -29.19 -26.81
C LEU A 18 74.08 -28.95 -25.35
N THR A 19 75.06 -28.76 -24.47
CA THR A 19 74.83 -28.25 -23.11
C THR A 19 74.46 -26.77 -23.20
N LEU A 20 73.17 -26.48 -23.27
CA LEU A 20 72.61 -25.13 -23.14
C LEU A 20 72.72 -24.66 -21.68
N THR A 21 73.90 -24.21 -21.27
CA THR A 21 74.06 -23.36 -20.07
C THR A 21 73.63 -21.94 -20.40
N ALA A 22 72.31 -21.75 -20.57
CA ALA A 22 71.72 -20.42 -20.58
C ALA A 22 71.68 -19.91 -19.14
N CYS A 23 72.71 -19.17 -18.74
CA CYS A 23 72.58 -18.28 -17.59
C CYS A 23 71.55 -17.22 -17.98
N ALA A 24 70.31 -17.38 -17.51
CA ALA A 24 69.34 -16.29 -17.55
C ALA A 24 69.99 -15.09 -16.86
N ALA A 25 69.99 -13.93 -17.52
CA ALA A 25 70.32 -12.69 -16.83
C ALA A 25 69.36 -12.54 -15.64
N PRO A 26 69.80 -12.05 -14.48
CA PRO A 26 68.87 -11.72 -13.42
C PRO A 26 67.81 -10.77 -13.99
N ILE A 27 66.54 -11.13 -13.81
CA ILE A 27 65.42 -10.27 -14.18
C ILE A 27 65.69 -8.92 -13.48
N PRO A 28 65.63 -7.77 -14.20
CA PRO A 28 65.78 -6.48 -13.55
C PRO A 28 64.69 -6.33 -12.49
N THR A 29 65.05 -6.54 -11.22
CA THR A 29 64.23 -6.12 -10.10
C THR A 29 64.36 -4.61 -10.06
N ASP A 30 63.45 -3.94 -10.75
CA ASP A 30 63.31 -2.50 -10.63
C ASP A 30 63.03 -2.19 -9.15
N ALA A 31 63.94 -1.47 -8.52
CA ALA A 31 63.87 -1.15 -7.10
C ALA A 31 62.79 -0.11 -6.79
N GLU A 32 62.24 0.54 -7.83
CA GLU A 32 61.07 1.41 -7.78
C GLU A 32 59.78 0.66 -8.19
N TRP A 33 59.85 -0.66 -8.46
CA TRP A 33 58.66 -1.50 -8.58
C TRP A 33 58.12 -1.84 -7.19
N HIS A 34 57.18 -1.03 -6.74
CA HIS A 34 56.17 -1.40 -5.76
C HIS A 34 55.04 -2.11 -6.52
N PRO A 35 54.47 -3.23 -6.01
CA PRO A 35 53.16 -3.65 -6.49
C PRO A 35 52.20 -2.48 -6.28
N ARG A 36 51.54 -2.04 -7.34
CA ARG A 36 50.42 -1.10 -7.18
C ARG A 36 49.37 -1.86 -6.38
N THR A 37 49.08 -1.39 -5.16
CA THR A 37 47.82 -1.74 -4.51
C THR A 37 46.71 -1.39 -5.49
N PRO A 38 45.67 -2.23 -5.63
CA PRO A 38 44.44 -1.78 -6.24
C PRO A 38 44.03 -0.45 -5.61
N GLU A 39 43.54 0.48 -6.41
CA GLU A 39 42.55 1.43 -5.90
C GLU A 39 41.41 0.57 -5.32
N SER A 40 40.90 0.99 -4.16
CA SER A 40 40.42 0.11 -3.10
C SER A 40 39.37 -0.92 -3.52
N VAL A 41 39.31 -2.07 -2.81
CA VAL A 41 38.04 -2.78 -2.67
C VAL A 41 37.06 -1.74 -2.12
N SER A 42 35.91 -1.54 -2.77
CA SER A 42 34.95 -0.58 -2.22
C SER A 42 34.52 -1.04 -0.82
N GLU A 43 34.84 -0.23 0.18
CA GLU A 43 34.22 -0.31 1.52
C GLU A 43 32.98 0.59 1.58
N LEU A 44 32.66 1.29 0.47
CA LEU A 44 31.59 2.27 0.33
C LEU A 44 30.35 1.69 -0.36
N ALA A 45 30.49 0.64 -1.16
CA ALA A 45 29.39 -0.11 -1.77
C ALA A 45 29.63 -1.62 -1.68
N ALA A 46 28.58 -2.37 -1.35
CA ALA A 46 28.54 -3.83 -1.40
C ALA A 46 27.43 -4.29 -2.37
N ALA A 47 27.57 -5.48 -2.95
CA ALA A 47 26.56 -6.11 -3.81
C ALA A 47 26.32 -7.57 -3.40
N GLY A 48 25.17 -8.14 -3.78
CA GLY A 48 24.85 -9.57 -3.64
C GLY A 48 23.42 -9.86 -3.13
N GLU A 49 22.98 -11.11 -3.24
CA GLU A 49 21.61 -11.57 -2.91
C GLU A 49 21.20 -11.31 -1.45
N ASP A 50 22.16 -11.41 -0.50
CA ASP A 50 21.97 -11.18 0.94
C ASP A 50 21.75 -9.68 1.31
N ILE A 51 21.84 -8.76 0.33
CA ILE A 51 21.54 -7.34 0.53
C ILE A 51 20.04 -7.11 0.40
N GLY A 52 19.50 -6.28 1.28
CA GLY A 52 18.14 -5.76 1.25
C GLY A 52 18.01 -4.54 2.14
N PHE A 53 16.79 -4.03 2.24
CA PHE A 53 16.36 -2.98 3.16
C PHE A 53 15.39 -3.56 4.20
N ALA A 54 15.24 -2.88 5.33
CA ALA A 54 14.21 -3.21 6.32
C ALA A 54 12.82 -2.88 5.77
N SER A 55 11.85 -3.73 6.12
CA SER A 55 10.43 -3.48 5.88
C SER A 55 9.70 -3.41 7.20
N ILE A 56 8.69 -2.54 7.27
CA ILE A 56 7.84 -2.34 8.43
C ILE A 56 6.46 -2.91 8.12
N ASP A 57 5.91 -3.69 9.06
CA ASP A 57 4.53 -4.16 8.99
C ASP A 57 3.60 -2.96 9.28
N PRO A 58 2.66 -2.60 8.36
CA PRO A 58 1.73 -1.50 8.60
C PRO A 58 0.90 -1.67 9.88
N ALA A 59 0.65 -2.90 10.34
CA ALA A 59 -0.06 -3.17 11.59
C ALA A 59 0.73 -2.78 12.86
N GLU A 60 2.03 -2.51 12.75
CA GLU A 60 2.85 -1.97 13.84
C GLU A 60 2.85 -0.42 13.89
N LEU A 61 2.20 0.26 12.94
CA LEU A 61 2.19 1.72 12.82
C LEU A 61 0.83 2.31 13.22
N ASP A 62 0.81 3.00 14.37
CA ASP A 62 -0.36 3.75 14.83
C ASP A 62 -0.88 4.69 13.73
N GLY A 63 -2.20 4.71 13.54
CA GLY A 63 -2.89 5.63 12.63
C GLY A 63 -2.79 5.28 11.13
N VAL A 64 -2.17 4.16 10.77
CA VAL A 64 -2.09 3.70 9.37
C VAL A 64 -3.28 2.82 9.01
N THR A 65 -4.02 3.17 7.97
CA THR A 65 -5.07 2.32 7.34
C THR A 65 -4.54 1.73 6.03
N GLN A 66 -5.14 0.63 5.57
CA GLN A 66 -4.70 -0.12 4.39
C GLN A 66 -5.87 -0.31 3.43
N HIS A 67 -5.68 0.11 2.18
CA HIS A 67 -6.73 0.15 1.17
C HIS A 67 -6.35 -0.67 -0.07
N ARG A 68 -7.38 -1.12 -0.79
CA ARG A 68 -7.22 -1.83 -2.07
C ARG A 68 -8.42 -1.57 -2.95
N THR A 69 -8.19 -1.29 -4.22
CA THR A 69 -9.24 -1.35 -5.25
C THR A 69 -8.95 -2.43 -6.27
N VAL A 70 -10.02 -3.08 -6.72
CA VAL A 70 -10.03 -4.00 -7.85
C VAL A 70 -11.16 -3.55 -8.79
N SER A 71 -10.83 -3.29 -10.06
CA SER A 71 -11.84 -3.17 -11.12
C SER A 71 -11.51 -4.18 -12.22
N THR A 72 -12.44 -5.13 -12.40
CA THR A 72 -12.31 -6.19 -13.39
C THR A 72 -12.63 -5.71 -14.81
N ASP A 73 -13.48 -4.69 -14.95
CA ASP A 73 -13.76 -4.05 -16.25
C ASP A 73 -12.55 -3.28 -16.80
N LEU A 74 -11.83 -2.55 -15.94
CA LEU A 74 -10.63 -1.81 -16.33
C LEU A 74 -9.37 -2.70 -16.35
N GLY A 75 -9.35 -3.73 -15.48
CA GLY A 75 -8.22 -4.64 -15.28
C GLY A 75 -7.14 -4.06 -14.36
N VAL A 76 -7.53 -3.50 -13.21
CA VAL A 76 -6.62 -2.92 -12.20
C VAL A 76 -6.76 -3.60 -10.84
N ASP A 77 -5.63 -3.74 -10.14
CA ASP A 77 -5.52 -4.18 -8.73
C ASP A 77 -4.49 -3.29 -8.04
N LEU A 78 -4.93 -2.31 -7.25
CA LEU A 78 -4.09 -1.27 -6.66
C LEU A 78 -4.18 -1.33 -5.14
N ARG A 79 -3.06 -1.18 -4.44
CA ARG A 79 -2.99 -1.22 -2.96
C ARG A 79 -2.14 -0.08 -2.43
N TRP A 80 -2.61 0.57 -1.36
CA TRP A 80 -1.92 1.71 -0.75
C TRP A 80 -2.17 1.83 0.75
N PRO A 81 -1.32 2.57 1.49
CA PRO A 81 -1.57 2.98 2.86
C PRO A 81 -2.19 4.39 2.91
N GLU A 82 -2.97 4.68 3.93
CA GLU A 82 -3.32 6.06 4.32
C GLU A 82 -2.94 6.29 5.78
N VAL A 83 -2.76 7.56 6.16
CA VAL A 83 -2.43 7.94 7.54
C VAL A 83 -3.49 8.92 8.06
N ALA A 84 -4.10 8.59 9.19
CA ALA A 84 -5.16 9.39 9.79
C ALA A 84 -4.68 10.82 10.12
N GLY A 85 -5.34 11.83 9.53
CA GLY A 85 -5.01 13.25 9.71
C GLY A 85 -3.77 13.74 8.96
N ALA A 86 -3.22 12.94 8.04
CA ALA A 86 -2.10 13.30 7.18
C ALA A 86 -2.58 13.74 5.78
N ASP A 87 -3.54 14.66 5.71
CA ASP A 87 -4.28 15.00 4.48
C ASP A 87 -3.40 15.16 3.23
N GLY A 88 -2.25 15.85 3.34
CA GLY A 88 -1.33 16.05 2.20
C GLY A 88 -0.48 14.84 1.81
N LEU A 89 -0.30 13.86 2.70
CA LEU A 89 0.27 12.55 2.36
C LEU A 89 -0.78 11.72 1.63
N ASN A 90 -2.00 11.64 2.18
CA ASN A 90 -3.09 10.86 1.60
C ASN A 90 -3.45 11.39 0.21
N GLU A 91 -3.57 12.71 0.03
CA GLU A 91 -3.79 13.35 -1.29
C GLU A 91 -2.71 12.96 -2.32
N ALA A 92 -1.44 12.87 -1.92
CA ALA A 92 -0.36 12.44 -2.81
C ALA A 92 -0.44 10.95 -3.16
N VAL A 93 -0.81 10.10 -2.20
CA VAL A 93 -0.99 8.66 -2.40
C VAL A 93 -2.21 8.34 -3.28
N GLU A 94 -3.33 9.04 -3.06
CA GLU A 94 -4.54 8.98 -3.90
C GLU A 94 -4.21 9.43 -5.34
N GLN A 95 -3.46 10.54 -5.51
CA GLN A 95 -3.01 11.02 -6.82
C GLN A 95 -2.12 9.99 -7.55
N HIS A 96 -1.29 9.23 -6.82
CA HIS A 96 -0.55 8.11 -7.42
C HIS A 96 -1.50 7.04 -7.98
N GLN A 97 -2.55 6.65 -7.23
CA GLN A 97 -3.53 5.66 -7.71
C GLN A 97 -4.30 6.20 -8.92
N TRP A 98 -4.78 7.44 -8.86
CA TRP A 98 -5.50 8.09 -9.97
C TRP A 98 -4.64 8.21 -11.23
N ALA A 99 -3.34 8.52 -11.13
CA ALA A 99 -2.44 8.56 -12.29
C ALA A 99 -2.32 7.19 -13.00
N LEU A 100 -2.28 6.10 -12.24
CA LEU A 100 -2.28 4.73 -12.76
C LEU A 100 -3.63 4.37 -13.42
N ILE A 101 -4.75 4.77 -12.80
CA ILE A 101 -6.09 4.60 -13.35
C ILE A 101 -6.25 5.37 -14.66
N GLU A 102 -5.92 6.66 -14.71
CA GLU A 102 -6.04 7.51 -15.91
C GLU A 102 -5.18 6.99 -17.08
N GLN A 103 -3.96 6.51 -16.80
CA GLN A 103 -3.11 5.83 -17.79
C GLN A 103 -3.85 4.63 -18.40
N ARG A 104 -4.45 3.80 -17.55
CA ARG A 104 -5.15 2.58 -17.94
C ARG A 104 -6.48 2.85 -18.66
N GLU A 105 -7.23 3.86 -18.25
CA GLU A 105 -8.40 4.35 -18.98
C GLU A 105 -8.00 4.83 -20.39
N SER A 106 -6.92 5.61 -20.50
CA SER A 106 -6.42 6.10 -21.78
C SER A 106 -5.91 4.98 -22.71
N ALA A 107 -5.41 3.87 -22.15
CA ALA A 107 -4.94 2.72 -22.91
C ALA A 107 -6.09 1.81 -23.39
N SER A 108 -7.07 1.57 -22.53
CA SER A 108 -8.18 0.63 -22.76
C SER A 108 -9.42 1.26 -23.43
N GLY A 109 -9.68 2.54 -23.15
CA GLY A 109 -10.94 3.22 -23.47
C GLY A 109 -12.13 2.82 -22.58
N VAL A 110 -11.88 2.07 -21.50
CA VAL A 110 -12.84 1.76 -20.43
C VAL A 110 -12.72 2.85 -19.37
N ALA A 111 -13.85 3.29 -18.81
CA ALA A 111 -13.85 4.22 -17.69
C ALA A 111 -13.82 3.45 -16.37
N TYR A 112 -13.10 3.97 -15.39
CA TYR A 112 -13.04 3.44 -14.04
C TYR A 112 -14.37 3.63 -13.29
N ALA A 113 -14.67 2.68 -12.41
CA ALA A 113 -15.65 2.81 -11.34
C ALA A 113 -15.26 1.85 -10.21
N PRO A 114 -15.46 2.21 -8.94
CA PRO A 114 -15.34 1.28 -7.82
C PRO A 114 -16.25 0.05 -7.98
N GLN A 115 -15.70 -1.14 -7.74
CA GLN A 115 -16.39 -2.40 -7.99
C GLN A 115 -16.19 -3.38 -6.83
N ALA A 116 -17.30 -3.82 -6.22
CA ALA A 116 -17.30 -4.96 -5.33
C ALA A 116 -17.19 -6.26 -6.16
N GLN A 117 -16.40 -7.21 -5.67
CA GLN A 117 -16.16 -8.48 -6.34
C GLN A 117 -17.21 -9.53 -5.96
N GLU A 118 -17.11 -10.72 -6.56
CA GLU A 118 -17.92 -11.88 -6.20
C GLU A 118 -17.59 -12.40 -4.79
N ALA A 119 -18.53 -13.08 -4.14
CA ALA A 119 -18.27 -13.68 -2.83
C ALA A 119 -17.27 -14.86 -2.94
N GLY A 120 -16.29 -14.89 -2.02
CA GLY A 120 -15.11 -15.76 -2.03
C GLY A 120 -13.91 -15.16 -2.78
N ALA A 121 -13.84 -13.84 -2.97
CA ALA A 121 -12.76 -13.18 -3.70
C ALA A 121 -11.46 -12.98 -2.89
N GLY A 122 -11.51 -13.14 -1.56
CA GLY A 122 -10.33 -13.07 -0.69
C GLY A 122 -9.76 -11.67 -0.48
N LEU A 123 -10.55 -10.61 -0.66
CA LEU A 123 -10.12 -9.21 -0.51
C LEU A 123 -10.29 -8.64 0.91
N GLY A 124 -10.34 -9.52 1.91
CA GLY A 124 -10.43 -9.17 3.33
C GLY A 124 -9.24 -8.35 3.83
N PRO A 125 -9.25 -7.90 5.11
CA PRO A 125 -8.30 -6.90 5.60
C PRO A 125 -6.83 -7.29 5.42
N ASP A 126 -6.47 -8.56 5.66
CA ASP A 126 -5.13 -9.12 5.48
C ASP A 126 -4.58 -9.03 4.03
N ALA A 127 -5.44 -8.73 3.05
CA ALA A 127 -5.11 -8.65 1.63
C ALA A 127 -5.13 -7.20 1.07
N ARG A 128 -5.16 -6.19 1.95
CA ARG A 128 -5.20 -4.76 1.61
C ARG A 128 -3.85 -4.07 1.80
N GLY A 129 -3.66 -2.96 1.10
CA GLY A 129 -2.50 -2.08 1.27
C GLY A 129 -1.13 -2.72 1.02
N CYS A 130 -0.13 -2.14 1.68
CA CYS A 130 1.26 -2.54 1.60
C CYS A 130 1.51 -3.83 2.38
N ALA A 131 2.47 -4.62 1.93
CA ALA A 131 2.88 -5.83 2.65
C ALA A 131 4.41 -5.98 2.66
N PRO A 132 5.02 -6.42 3.78
CA PRO A 132 6.44 -6.68 3.84
C PRO A 132 6.93 -7.66 2.77
N GLY A 133 8.00 -7.30 2.07
CA GLY A 133 8.57 -8.03 0.94
C GLY A 133 7.83 -7.86 -0.40
N ALA A 134 6.67 -7.19 -0.46
CA ALA A 134 5.88 -7.11 -1.70
C ALA A 134 6.66 -6.47 -2.87
N THR A 135 7.52 -5.49 -2.61
CA THR A 135 8.28 -4.82 -3.69
C THR A 135 9.51 -5.63 -4.12
N THR A 136 9.84 -6.73 -3.44
CA THR A 136 11.00 -7.59 -3.73
C THR A 136 10.64 -9.04 -4.07
N ALA A 137 9.38 -9.43 -3.93
CA ALA A 137 8.84 -10.74 -4.31
C ALA A 137 9.03 -11.05 -5.81
N SER A 138 8.88 -12.31 -6.22
CA SER A 138 8.83 -12.63 -7.66
C SER A 138 7.53 -12.12 -8.30
N VAL A 139 7.57 -11.89 -9.61
CA VAL A 139 6.36 -11.56 -10.40
C VAL A 139 5.31 -12.68 -10.33
N GLU A 140 5.73 -13.93 -10.13
CA GLU A 140 4.83 -15.09 -9.91
C GLU A 140 4.10 -14.94 -8.56
N GLU A 141 4.82 -14.75 -7.46
CA GLU A 141 4.23 -14.54 -6.12
C GLU A 141 3.30 -13.31 -6.06
N LEU A 142 3.66 -12.21 -6.73
CA LEU A 142 2.77 -11.05 -6.82
C LEU A 142 1.49 -11.36 -7.57
N ARG A 143 1.57 -12.04 -8.72
CA ARG A 143 0.40 -12.44 -9.51
C ARG A 143 -0.43 -13.57 -8.86
N GLU A 144 0.10 -14.30 -7.88
CA GLU A 144 -0.69 -15.22 -7.05
C GLU A 144 -1.56 -14.50 -6.01
N THR A 145 -1.17 -13.29 -5.56
CA THR A 145 -1.96 -12.50 -4.58
C THR A 145 -2.83 -11.42 -5.24
N ALA A 146 -2.50 -11.01 -6.47
CA ALA A 146 -3.32 -10.13 -7.28
C ALA A 146 -4.49 -10.89 -7.91
N THR A 147 -5.53 -10.16 -8.27
CA THR A 147 -6.59 -10.65 -9.16
C THR A 147 -6.06 -10.79 -10.60
N GLU A 148 -6.85 -11.30 -11.55
CA GLU A 148 -6.47 -11.42 -12.98
C GLU A 148 -6.43 -10.04 -13.70
N ALA A 149 -5.79 -9.04 -13.07
CA ALA A 149 -5.60 -7.69 -13.58
C ALA A 149 -4.39 -7.57 -14.52
N ASP A 150 -4.49 -6.65 -15.48
CA ASP A 150 -3.39 -6.32 -16.40
C ASP A 150 -2.40 -5.35 -15.74
N LEU A 151 -2.91 -4.42 -14.93
CA LEU A 151 -2.16 -3.43 -14.16
C LEU A 151 -2.29 -3.75 -12.66
N VAL A 152 -1.17 -4.06 -12.02
CA VAL A 152 -1.08 -4.35 -10.59
C VAL A 152 -0.14 -3.35 -9.94
N SER A 153 -0.57 -2.69 -8.86
CA SER A 153 0.30 -1.84 -8.04
C SER A 153 0.24 -2.26 -6.58
N THR A 154 1.41 -2.44 -5.97
CA THR A 154 1.58 -2.82 -4.58
C THR A 154 2.64 -1.95 -3.93
N CYS A 155 2.72 -1.98 -2.61
CA CYS A 155 3.63 -1.13 -1.84
C CYS A 155 4.22 -1.83 -0.63
N GLU A 156 5.24 -1.19 -0.06
CA GLU A 156 5.98 -1.65 1.11
C GLU A 156 6.44 -0.43 1.91
N ILE A 157 6.24 -0.45 3.23
CA ILE A 157 6.70 0.63 4.10
C ILE A 157 8.16 0.33 4.46
N VAL A 158 9.07 1.14 3.90
CA VAL A 158 10.52 0.93 3.99
C VAL A 158 11.20 1.83 5.03
N ALA A 159 10.50 2.84 5.54
CA ALA A 159 10.95 3.67 6.66
C ALA A 159 9.76 4.31 7.38
N ALA A 160 9.83 4.43 8.70
CA ALA A 160 8.88 5.20 9.49
C ALA A 160 9.59 5.77 10.73
N GLY A 161 9.57 7.09 10.90
CA GLY A 161 10.23 7.73 12.02
C GLY A 161 9.88 9.21 12.15
N GLY A 162 9.65 9.66 13.39
CA GLY A 162 9.05 10.98 13.63
C GLY A 162 7.73 11.10 12.86
N GLY A 163 7.59 12.18 12.08
CA GLY A 163 6.45 12.36 11.16
C GLY A 163 6.72 11.93 9.71
N MET A 164 7.81 11.20 9.43
CA MET A 164 8.22 10.81 8.08
C MET A 164 7.87 9.33 7.80
N LEU A 165 7.25 9.07 6.65
CA LEU A 165 6.92 7.73 6.15
C LEU A 165 7.53 7.51 4.76
N GLY A 166 8.34 6.46 4.61
CA GLY A 166 8.90 6.02 3.33
C GLY A 166 8.09 4.87 2.75
N ILE A 167 7.48 5.08 1.58
CA ILE A 167 6.71 4.08 0.85
C ILE A 167 7.46 3.75 -0.44
N ARG A 168 7.77 2.47 -0.64
CA ARG A 168 8.26 1.93 -1.91
C ARG A 168 7.06 1.34 -2.68
N TRP A 169 6.92 1.76 -3.93
CA TRP A 169 5.88 1.32 -4.86
C TRP A 169 6.46 0.33 -5.86
N ARG A 170 5.65 -0.64 -6.27
CA ARG A 170 5.94 -1.52 -7.39
C ARG A 170 4.71 -1.70 -8.26
N THR A 171 4.84 -1.32 -9.52
CA THR A 171 3.77 -1.38 -10.51
C THR A 171 4.18 -2.30 -11.66
N LEU A 172 3.26 -3.18 -12.05
CA LEU A 172 3.42 -4.13 -13.15
C LEU A 172 2.30 -3.88 -14.18
N GLU A 173 2.64 -3.57 -15.43
CA GLU A 173 1.68 -3.51 -16.55
C GLU A 173 2.18 -4.38 -17.71
N GLY A 174 1.55 -5.55 -17.92
CA GLY A 174 1.99 -6.51 -18.93
C GLY A 174 3.39 -7.08 -18.66
N GLU A 175 4.38 -6.69 -19.49
CA GLU A 175 5.81 -7.02 -19.33
C GLU A 175 6.61 -5.85 -18.71
N ASP A 176 6.02 -4.66 -18.56
CA ASP A 176 6.68 -3.48 -18.00
C ASP A 176 6.59 -3.49 -16.45
N GLU A 177 7.70 -3.17 -15.80
CA GLU A 177 7.85 -3.09 -14.34
C GLU A 177 8.42 -1.72 -13.94
N ARG A 178 7.79 -1.07 -12.95
CA ARG A 178 8.25 0.18 -12.36
C ARG A 178 8.41 0.04 -10.85
N LEU A 179 9.53 0.53 -10.33
CA LEU A 179 9.83 0.67 -8.91
C LEU A 179 10.08 2.14 -8.61
N GLU A 180 9.51 2.64 -7.51
CA GLU A 180 9.67 4.03 -7.04
C GLU A 180 9.72 4.04 -5.52
N THR A 181 10.43 4.98 -4.90
CA THR A 181 10.39 5.18 -3.44
C THR A 181 10.20 6.65 -3.14
N SER A 182 9.15 6.97 -2.40
CA SER A 182 8.80 8.32 -1.95
C SER A 182 8.80 8.39 -0.43
N TYR A 183 9.30 9.51 0.10
CA TYR A 183 9.32 9.85 1.51
C TYR A 183 8.36 11.01 1.75
N TYR A 184 7.37 10.80 2.61
CA TYR A 184 6.30 11.74 2.90
C TYR A 184 6.43 12.25 4.34
N ASP A 185 6.53 13.57 4.50
CA ASP A 185 6.35 14.23 5.79
C ASP A 185 4.84 14.37 6.06
N ALA A 186 4.29 13.48 6.88
CA ALA A 186 2.89 13.42 7.23
C ALA A 186 2.38 14.69 7.95
N LEU A 187 3.27 15.54 8.49
CA LEU A 187 2.91 16.81 9.15
C LEU A 187 2.86 17.99 8.18
N THR A 188 3.57 17.93 7.04
CA THR A 188 3.64 19.03 6.07
C THR A 188 3.07 18.70 4.69
N GLY A 189 2.82 17.43 4.38
CA GLY A 189 2.42 16.96 3.05
C GLY A 189 3.56 17.03 2.02
N ALA A 190 4.82 17.17 2.46
CA ALA A 190 5.95 17.24 1.56
C ALA A 190 6.40 15.83 1.13
N GLU A 191 6.42 15.59 -0.18
CA GLU A 191 6.95 14.38 -0.80
C GLU A 191 8.39 14.61 -1.31
N TYR A 192 9.24 13.59 -1.18
CA TYR A 192 10.60 13.56 -1.71
C TYR A 192 10.91 12.17 -2.30
N SER A 193 11.38 12.10 -3.54
CA SER A 193 12.10 10.91 -4.01
C SER A 193 13.50 10.88 -3.41
N VAL A 194 14.21 9.74 -3.44
CA VAL A 194 15.63 9.70 -3.06
C VAL A 194 16.47 10.68 -3.89
N ALA A 195 16.13 10.89 -5.17
CA ALA A 195 16.82 11.86 -6.02
C ALA A 195 16.63 13.31 -5.53
N ASP A 196 15.49 13.65 -4.91
CA ASP A 196 15.23 14.97 -4.31
C ASP A 196 15.95 15.19 -2.97
N LEU A 197 16.40 14.11 -2.31
CA LEU A 197 17.16 14.16 -1.06
C LEU A 197 18.68 14.29 -1.27
N LEU A 198 19.14 14.11 -2.51
CA LEU A 198 20.56 14.15 -2.91
C LEU A 198 20.85 15.35 -3.82
N ASP A 199 22.12 15.80 -3.86
CA ASP A 199 22.65 16.80 -4.79
C ASP A 199 23.70 16.10 -5.67
N LEU A 200 23.21 15.43 -6.71
CA LEU A 200 24.02 14.60 -7.61
C LEU A 200 24.35 15.35 -8.90
N ASP A 201 25.57 15.91 -8.97
CA ASP A 201 26.15 16.36 -10.23
C ASP A 201 26.72 15.19 -11.06
N ASP A 202 27.16 15.47 -12.29
CA ASP A 202 27.73 14.44 -13.19
C ASP A 202 28.90 13.67 -12.54
N ALA A 203 29.70 14.33 -11.69
CA ALA A 203 30.84 13.71 -11.03
C ALA A 203 30.43 12.85 -9.82
N ALA A 204 29.38 13.24 -9.09
CA ALA A 204 28.74 12.41 -8.08
C ALA A 204 28.14 11.14 -8.69
N MET A 205 27.40 11.28 -9.80
CA MET A 205 26.83 10.16 -10.55
C MET A 205 27.90 9.19 -11.06
N ASP A 206 28.96 9.70 -11.71
CA ASP A 206 30.08 8.90 -12.18
C ASP A 206 30.81 8.18 -11.02
N THR A 207 30.88 8.81 -9.84
CA THR A 207 31.49 8.22 -8.63
C THR A 207 30.64 7.09 -8.06
N LEU A 208 29.33 7.31 -7.83
CA LEU A 208 28.44 6.28 -7.30
C LEU A 208 28.30 5.09 -8.26
N TRP A 209 28.27 5.34 -9.58
CA TRP A 209 28.32 4.29 -10.60
C TRP A 209 29.61 3.48 -10.54
N HIS A 210 30.76 4.14 -10.35
CA HIS A 210 32.03 3.43 -10.20
C HIS A 210 32.01 2.48 -9.00
N GLU A 211 31.58 2.96 -7.83
CA GLU A 211 31.51 2.15 -6.61
C GLU A 211 30.55 0.95 -6.79
N ALA A 212 29.37 1.17 -7.39
CA ALA A 212 28.41 0.11 -7.73
C ALA A 212 29.01 -0.97 -8.66
N VAL A 213 29.66 -0.57 -9.76
CA VAL A 213 30.28 -1.51 -10.70
C VAL A 213 31.43 -2.29 -10.06
N GLN A 214 32.20 -1.69 -9.15
CA GLN A 214 33.22 -2.44 -8.39
C GLN A 214 32.58 -3.42 -7.42
N ALA A 215 31.52 -3.03 -6.71
CA ALA A 215 30.81 -3.92 -5.78
C ALA A 215 30.26 -5.17 -6.50
N MET A 216 29.54 -4.98 -7.60
CA MET A 216 29.00 -6.08 -8.41
C MET A 216 30.10 -7.02 -8.97
N ARG A 217 31.26 -6.46 -9.35
CA ARG A 217 32.42 -7.27 -9.78
C ARG A 217 33.06 -8.07 -8.65
N VAL A 218 33.13 -7.51 -7.44
CA VAL A 218 33.62 -8.21 -6.25
C VAL A 218 32.73 -9.41 -5.95
N ASP A 219 31.42 -9.19 -5.90
CA ASP A 219 30.40 -10.22 -5.59
C ASP A 219 30.42 -11.37 -6.61
N ALA A 220 30.43 -11.03 -7.91
CA ALA A 220 30.59 -11.97 -9.02
C ALA A 220 31.94 -12.73 -9.05
N GLY A 221 32.80 -12.56 -8.03
CA GLY A 221 34.02 -13.34 -7.82
C GLY A 221 35.20 -12.92 -8.69
N ALA A 222 35.27 -11.64 -9.12
CA ALA A 222 36.37 -11.15 -9.93
C ALA A 222 37.73 -11.34 -9.23
N LEU A 223 38.57 -12.22 -9.80
CA LEU A 223 39.92 -12.52 -9.30
C LEU A 223 40.89 -11.32 -9.35
N THR A 224 40.47 -10.20 -9.95
CA THR A 224 41.22 -8.96 -10.04
C THR A 224 40.26 -7.78 -10.18
N LEU A 225 40.38 -6.80 -9.27
CA LEU A 225 39.70 -5.50 -9.38
C LEU A 225 40.46 -4.51 -10.28
N TRP A 226 41.60 -4.94 -10.83
CA TRP A 226 42.28 -4.19 -11.87
C TRP A 226 41.36 -4.07 -13.10
N PRO A 227 41.08 -2.86 -13.62
CA PRO A 227 40.29 -2.68 -14.83
C PRO A 227 40.89 -3.50 -15.99
N THR A 228 40.14 -4.50 -16.45
CA THR A 228 40.51 -5.30 -17.63
C THR A 228 40.23 -4.58 -18.95
N GLY A 229 39.59 -3.41 -18.88
CA GLY A 229 39.32 -2.46 -19.96
C GLY A 229 39.51 -1.01 -19.51
N GLU A 230 38.78 -0.08 -20.14
CA GLU A 230 38.71 1.32 -19.72
C GLU A 230 37.90 1.45 -18.39
N PRO A 231 37.93 2.60 -17.68
CA PRO A 231 37.08 2.80 -16.50
C PRO A 231 35.61 2.61 -16.85
N ALA A 232 34.79 2.18 -15.89
CA ALA A 232 33.34 2.08 -16.10
C ALA A 232 32.80 3.44 -16.53
N VAL A 233 32.32 3.54 -17.77
CA VAL A 233 31.75 4.80 -18.29
C VAL A 233 30.27 4.77 -17.98
N LEU A 234 29.80 5.78 -17.25
CA LEU A 234 28.37 6.05 -17.16
C LEU A 234 27.96 6.69 -18.49
N ASP A 235 27.59 5.87 -19.48
CA ASP A 235 27.07 6.35 -20.77
C ASP A 235 25.62 6.83 -20.64
N ASP A 236 25.00 7.27 -21.75
CA ASP A 236 23.66 7.87 -21.68
C ASP A 236 22.58 6.87 -21.23
N ALA A 237 22.72 5.58 -21.59
CA ALA A 237 21.73 4.54 -21.24
C ALA A 237 21.93 4.05 -19.80
N ALA A 238 23.19 3.80 -19.41
CA ALA A 238 23.52 3.46 -18.02
C ALA A 238 23.18 4.63 -17.07
N ARG A 239 23.30 5.89 -17.50
CA ARG A 239 22.88 7.08 -16.72
C ARG A 239 21.37 7.12 -16.49
N GLU A 240 20.58 6.78 -17.50
CA GLU A 240 19.12 6.70 -17.40
C GLU A 240 18.70 5.60 -16.42
N GLN A 241 19.24 4.38 -16.58
CA GLN A 241 18.96 3.26 -15.68
C GLN A 241 19.44 3.51 -14.25
N PHE A 242 20.65 4.05 -14.06
CA PHE A 242 21.20 4.33 -12.73
C PHE A 242 20.48 5.48 -12.04
N GLY A 243 20.06 6.51 -12.79
CA GLY A 243 19.18 7.57 -12.27
C GLY A 243 17.83 7.03 -11.80
N ALA A 244 17.19 6.16 -12.58
CA ALA A 244 15.96 5.48 -12.18
C ALA A 244 16.15 4.59 -10.95
N ALA A 245 17.24 3.80 -10.91
CA ALA A 245 17.56 2.95 -9.77
C ALA A 245 17.80 3.76 -8.49
N LEU A 246 18.48 4.91 -8.58
CA LEU A 246 18.68 5.83 -7.45
C LEU A 246 17.35 6.42 -6.96
N ALA A 247 16.46 6.86 -7.86
CA ALA A 247 15.14 7.38 -7.50
C ALA A 247 14.24 6.30 -6.87
N ALA A 248 14.36 5.05 -7.31
CA ALA A 248 13.70 3.88 -6.74
C ALA A 248 14.38 3.36 -5.45
N GLY A 249 15.57 3.84 -5.10
CA GLY A 249 16.35 3.32 -3.98
C GLY A 249 15.69 3.55 -2.62
N VAL A 250 16.14 2.79 -1.61
CA VAL A 250 15.70 2.96 -0.22
C VAL A 250 16.84 3.59 0.59
N LEU A 251 16.65 4.84 0.99
CA LEU A 251 17.44 5.52 2.01
C LEU A 251 16.99 5.04 3.39
N GLU A 252 17.81 4.25 4.06
CA GLU A 252 17.50 3.68 5.37
C GLU A 252 17.80 4.67 6.53
N PRO A 253 17.19 4.48 7.72
CA PRO A 253 17.44 5.31 8.91
C PRO A 253 18.91 5.45 9.34
N ASP A 254 19.79 4.51 8.97
CA ASP A 254 21.23 4.57 9.24
C ASP A 254 22.00 5.51 8.28
N GLY A 255 21.31 6.03 7.24
CA GLY A 255 21.87 6.85 6.18
C GLY A 255 22.47 6.06 5.01
N SER A 256 22.35 4.73 5.00
CA SER A 256 22.73 3.89 3.86
C SER A 256 21.67 3.93 2.75
N LEU A 257 22.08 3.67 1.52
CA LEU A 257 21.18 3.64 0.36
C LEU A 257 21.23 2.25 -0.27
N VAL A 258 20.08 1.57 -0.31
CA VAL A 258 19.91 0.26 -0.95
C VAL A 258 19.25 0.43 -2.31
N LEU A 259 19.91 -0.02 -3.36
CA LEU A 259 19.32 -0.18 -4.68
C LEU A 259 19.00 -1.67 -4.89
N ASP A 260 17.85 -1.96 -5.47
CA ASP A 260 17.41 -3.29 -5.89
C ASP A 260 16.79 -3.14 -7.27
N VAL A 261 17.46 -3.70 -8.28
CA VAL A 261 17.15 -3.53 -9.71
C VAL A 261 16.87 -4.90 -10.32
N PRO A 262 15.58 -5.26 -10.54
CA PRO A 262 15.18 -6.46 -11.27
C PRO A 262 15.77 -6.48 -12.68
N GLY A 263 16.23 -7.65 -13.13
CA GLY A 263 16.97 -7.82 -14.40
C GLY A 263 18.41 -7.29 -14.39
N GLY A 264 18.74 -6.37 -13.48
CA GLY A 264 20.03 -5.71 -13.36
C GLY A 264 20.31 -4.64 -14.42
N PHE A 265 21.44 -3.96 -14.29
CA PHE A 265 21.89 -2.91 -15.20
C PHE A 265 22.40 -3.47 -16.53
N ASP A 266 21.93 -2.89 -17.63
CA ASP A 266 22.45 -3.13 -18.98
C ASP A 266 23.73 -2.30 -19.19
N SER A 267 24.89 -2.95 -19.06
CA SER A 267 26.20 -2.31 -19.18
C SER A 267 27.25 -3.31 -19.70
N PRO A 268 28.07 -2.94 -20.72
CA PRO A 268 29.14 -3.78 -21.25
C PRO A 268 30.17 -4.25 -20.20
N GLU A 269 30.34 -3.47 -19.13
CA GLU A 269 31.20 -3.77 -17.99
C GLU A 269 30.72 -4.94 -17.13
N LEU A 270 29.45 -5.30 -17.25
CA LEU A 270 28.70 -6.24 -16.41
C LEU A 270 28.12 -7.44 -17.21
N GLU A 271 27.90 -7.29 -18.54
CA GLU A 271 27.44 -8.37 -19.46
C GLU A 271 28.15 -9.74 -19.26
N ALA A 272 29.44 -9.71 -18.91
CA ALA A 272 30.28 -10.90 -18.80
C ALA A 272 30.31 -11.53 -17.39
N LEU A 273 29.56 -11.00 -16.43
CA LEU A 273 29.48 -11.56 -15.07
C LEU A 273 28.52 -12.77 -15.03
N PRO A 274 28.87 -13.86 -14.31
CA PRO A 274 28.04 -15.05 -14.22
C PRO A 274 26.73 -14.80 -13.46
N GLY A 275 25.65 -15.47 -13.83
CA GLY A 275 24.35 -15.43 -13.15
C GLY A 275 23.33 -14.51 -13.82
N ARG A 276 23.81 -13.49 -14.54
CA ARG A 276 22.99 -12.50 -15.28
C ARG A 276 22.23 -13.07 -16.48
N GLU A 277 22.45 -14.33 -16.83
CA GLU A 277 21.63 -15.04 -17.80
C GLU A 277 20.25 -15.48 -17.24
N ASP A 278 20.00 -15.34 -15.93
CA ASP A 278 18.72 -15.63 -15.30
C ASP A 278 17.76 -14.43 -15.42
N ALA A 279 16.51 -14.70 -15.78
CA ALA A 279 15.46 -13.68 -15.83
C ALA A 279 15.00 -13.22 -14.42
N ALA A 280 15.32 -13.99 -13.39
CA ALA A 280 15.12 -13.64 -11.99
C ALA A 280 16.37 -12.98 -11.34
N HIS A 281 17.38 -12.58 -12.13
CA HIS A 281 18.55 -11.86 -11.62
C HIS A 281 18.15 -10.47 -11.08
N HIS A 282 18.71 -10.08 -9.93
CA HIS A 282 18.60 -8.73 -9.37
C HIS A 282 20.01 -8.16 -9.12
N ASP A 283 20.27 -6.93 -9.53
CA ASP A 283 21.40 -6.19 -9.00
C ASP A 283 20.99 -5.49 -7.71
N ARG A 284 21.46 -6.03 -6.58
CA ARG A 284 21.32 -5.40 -5.26
C ARG A 284 22.61 -4.75 -4.83
N ILE A 285 22.57 -3.47 -4.48
CA ILE A 285 23.72 -2.67 -4.08
C ILE A 285 23.37 -1.91 -2.80
N ARG A 286 24.19 -2.01 -1.76
CA ARG A 286 24.11 -1.16 -0.56
C ARG A 286 25.28 -0.20 -0.52
N PHE A 287 25.01 1.09 -0.59
CA PHE A 287 25.98 2.14 -0.30
C PHE A 287 26.02 2.41 1.20
N ALA A 288 27.21 2.42 1.79
CA ALA A 288 27.42 2.77 3.19
C ALA A 288 27.06 4.25 3.46
N PRO A 289 26.70 4.64 4.70
CA PRO A 289 26.33 6.01 5.01
C PRO A 289 27.41 7.05 4.66
N ASP A 290 28.70 6.71 4.86
CA ASP A 290 29.84 7.56 4.49
C ASP A 290 29.96 7.80 2.96
N ALA A 291 29.36 6.94 2.13
CA ALA A 291 29.31 7.09 0.67
C ALA A 291 28.23 8.08 0.23
N ILE A 292 27.10 8.11 0.93
CA ILE A 292 25.92 8.92 0.60
C ILE A 292 25.95 10.29 1.28
N ALA A 293 26.47 10.37 2.52
CA ALA A 293 26.52 11.58 3.33
C ALA A 293 27.13 12.84 2.63
N PRO A 294 28.15 12.74 1.75
CA PRO A 294 28.66 13.89 1.00
C PRO A 294 27.66 14.51 0.02
N PHE A 295 26.67 13.73 -0.42
CA PHE A 295 25.69 14.09 -1.43
C PHE A 295 24.32 14.48 -0.85
N LEU A 296 24.09 14.31 0.45
CA LEU A 296 22.83 14.72 1.08
C LEU A 296 22.66 16.25 1.09
N ASN A 297 21.59 16.72 0.45
CA ASN A 297 21.20 18.13 0.52
C ASN A 297 20.58 18.46 1.90
N ASP A 298 20.06 19.68 2.08
CA ASP A 298 19.48 20.08 3.38
C ASP A 298 18.20 19.30 3.71
N SER A 299 17.39 18.92 2.71
CA SER A 299 16.21 18.06 2.87
C SER A 299 16.61 16.64 3.23
N GLY A 300 17.58 16.03 2.52
CA GLY A 300 18.09 14.69 2.82
C GLY A 300 18.63 14.54 4.24
N ARG A 301 19.38 15.53 4.72
CA ARG A 301 19.84 15.56 6.13
C ARG A 301 18.70 15.71 7.14
N SER A 302 17.65 16.47 6.80
CA SER A 302 16.47 16.65 7.66
C SER A 302 15.60 15.38 7.71
N ALA A 303 15.46 14.69 6.57
CA ALA A 303 14.74 13.41 6.48
C ALA A 303 15.40 12.33 7.34
N LEU A 304 16.74 12.20 7.30
CA LEU A 304 17.46 11.26 8.17
C LEU A 304 17.37 11.62 9.67
N GLU A 305 17.29 12.91 10.03
CA GLU A 305 17.06 13.32 11.43
C GLU A 305 15.67 12.90 11.94
N LEU A 306 14.65 12.93 11.07
CA LEU A 306 13.30 12.44 11.37
C LEU A 306 13.22 10.91 11.41
N LEU A 307 13.85 10.22 10.46
CA LEU A 307 13.80 8.76 10.33
C LEU A 307 14.71 8.00 11.31
N GLY A 308 15.71 8.65 11.91
CA GLY A 308 16.75 8.00 12.70
C GLY A 308 16.24 7.15 13.88
N GLU A 309 17.03 6.16 14.30
CA GLU A 309 16.63 5.09 15.24
C GLU A 309 16.03 5.54 16.59
N ASP A 310 16.33 6.77 17.06
CA ASP A 310 15.81 7.36 18.31
C ASP A 310 14.46 8.11 18.12
N SER A 311 13.94 8.19 16.90
CA SER A 311 12.74 8.95 16.50
C SER A 311 11.56 8.02 16.15
N PRO A 312 10.80 7.47 17.12
CA PRO A 312 9.67 6.60 16.83
C PRO A 312 8.58 7.33 16.03
N TRP A 313 7.87 6.57 15.19
CA TRP A 313 6.70 7.02 14.41
C TRP A 313 5.68 7.76 15.29
N GLN A 314 5.25 8.93 14.81
CA GLN A 314 4.31 9.83 15.44
C GLN A 314 3.41 10.41 14.34
N PRO A 315 2.29 9.75 14.03
CA PRO A 315 1.36 10.25 13.02
C PRO A 315 0.73 11.58 13.48
N PRO A 316 0.14 12.37 12.57
CA PRO A 316 -0.77 13.44 12.93
C PRO A 316 -1.89 12.95 13.86
N GLN A 317 -2.48 13.88 14.62
CA GLN A 317 -3.69 13.59 15.38
C GLN A 317 -4.90 13.86 14.48
N SER A 318 -5.74 12.85 14.26
CA SER A 318 -7.03 13.02 13.60
C SER A 318 -8.14 13.28 14.63
N ASP A 319 -8.96 14.31 14.39
CA ASP A 319 -10.24 14.53 15.08
C ASP A 319 -11.40 13.76 14.38
N VAL A 320 -11.14 13.13 13.23
CA VAL A 320 -12.12 12.28 12.50
C VAL A 320 -12.12 10.89 13.13
N LEU A 321 -13.30 10.44 13.55
CA LEU A 321 -13.54 9.10 14.08
C LEU A 321 -14.05 8.17 12.98
N GLY A 322 -13.47 6.98 12.86
CA GLY A 322 -13.77 6.00 11.82
C GLY A 322 -12.76 6.01 10.66
N ALA A 323 -12.83 5.01 9.79
CA ALA A 323 -12.01 4.95 8.59
C ALA A 323 -12.47 6.02 7.58
N HIS A 324 -11.56 6.89 7.17
CA HIS A 324 -11.71 7.65 5.92
C HIS A 324 -11.37 6.71 4.76
N ALA A 325 -12.07 6.87 3.65
CA ALA A 325 -11.85 6.12 2.42
C ALA A 325 -12.39 6.95 1.26
N ASP A 326 -11.58 7.22 0.24
CA ASP A 326 -12.07 7.86 -1.00
C ASP A 326 -13.00 6.89 -1.73
N CYS A 327 -14.31 7.06 -1.53
CA CYS A 327 -15.33 6.23 -2.16
C CYS A 327 -15.51 6.47 -3.68
N ASP A 328 -14.72 7.35 -4.32
CA ASP A 328 -14.52 7.32 -5.78
C ASP A 328 -13.35 6.40 -6.19
N LEU A 329 -12.43 6.05 -5.29
CA LEU A 329 -11.35 5.06 -5.49
C LEU A 329 -11.70 3.65 -5.01
N VAL A 330 -12.46 3.48 -3.92
CA VAL A 330 -12.76 2.15 -3.32
C VAL A 330 -14.26 1.87 -3.25
N ALA A 331 -14.62 0.58 -3.29
CA ALA A 331 -16.01 0.14 -3.26
C ALA A 331 -16.59 0.32 -1.85
N CYS A 332 -17.09 1.51 -1.53
CA CYS A 332 -17.69 1.77 -0.22
C CYS A 332 -19.09 1.16 -0.07
N LEU A 333 -19.45 0.81 1.16
CA LEU A 333 -20.79 0.40 1.57
C LEU A 333 -21.11 0.91 2.97
N ALA A 334 -22.36 1.34 3.20
CA ALA A 334 -22.82 1.77 4.51
C ALA A 334 -23.73 0.70 5.14
N LEU A 335 -23.23 0.01 6.15
CA LEU A 335 -24.02 -0.90 6.97
C LEU A 335 -24.81 -0.09 8.00
N THR A 336 -26.14 -0.24 8.03
CA THR A 336 -27.00 0.62 8.86
C THR A 336 -27.97 -0.18 9.71
N TYR A 337 -28.15 0.25 10.97
CA TYR A 337 -29.01 -0.42 11.94
C TYR A 337 -30.06 0.54 12.53
N ASP A 338 -31.32 0.18 12.41
CA ASP A 338 -32.46 0.95 12.94
C ASP A 338 -32.87 0.48 14.35
N ASP A 339 -33.88 1.16 14.91
CA ASP A 339 -34.62 0.87 16.15
C ASP A 339 -33.87 0.85 17.50
N GLY A 340 -32.56 1.08 17.50
CA GLY A 340 -31.76 1.24 18.72
C GLY A 340 -32.03 2.55 19.48
N PRO A 341 -31.30 2.83 20.58
CA PRO A 341 -30.34 1.95 21.24
C PRO A 341 -31.00 0.97 22.22
N ASN A 342 -30.32 -0.15 22.48
CA ASN A 342 -30.70 -1.16 23.47
C ASN A 342 -29.43 -1.77 24.14
N PRO A 343 -29.56 -2.54 25.23
CA PRO A 343 -28.41 -3.17 25.89
C PRO A 343 -27.72 -4.27 25.08
N GLU A 344 -28.46 -4.98 24.22
CA GLU A 344 -27.94 -6.07 23.38
C GLU A 344 -26.89 -5.58 22.37
N MET A 345 -27.00 -4.31 21.93
CA MET A 345 -26.01 -3.64 21.08
C MET A 345 -24.57 -3.65 21.61
N ALA A 346 -24.33 -3.86 22.90
CA ALA A 346 -22.97 -3.97 23.41
C ALA A 346 -22.17 -5.08 22.69
N GLY A 347 -22.81 -6.24 22.42
CA GLY A 347 -22.18 -7.33 21.67
C GLY A 347 -22.07 -7.05 20.17
N LEU A 348 -22.99 -6.27 19.60
CA LEU A 348 -22.92 -5.82 18.21
C LEU A 348 -21.73 -4.88 17.97
N LEU A 349 -21.51 -3.92 18.88
CA LEU A 349 -20.36 -3.02 18.86
C LEU A 349 -19.04 -3.78 19.08
N ASP A 350 -19.00 -4.74 20.01
CA ASP A 350 -17.86 -5.65 20.18
C ASP A 350 -17.53 -6.38 18.86
N SER A 351 -18.54 -6.94 18.17
CA SER A 351 -18.35 -7.65 16.89
C SER A 351 -17.90 -6.75 15.75
N LEU A 352 -18.44 -5.53 15.63
CA LEU A 352 -18.00 -4.58 14.60
C LEU A 352 -16.54 -4.17 14.81
N ALA A 353 -16.13 -3.92 16.06
CA ALA A 353 -14.76 -3.59 16.41
C ALA A 353 -13.79 -4.78 16.19
N GLU A 354 -14.17 -6.00 16.57
CA GLU A 354 -13.36 -7.22 16.36
C GLU A 354 -13.12 -7.52 14.86
N HIS A 355 -14.04 -7.13 13.99
CA HIS A 355 -13.95 -7.32 12.53
C HIS A 355 -13.53 -6.05 11.75
N GLY A 356 -13.15 -4.98 12.44
CA GLY A 356 -12.60 -3.75 11.82
C GLY A 356 -13.62 -2.92 11.02
N ALA A 357 -14.90 -2.91 11.41
CA ALA A 357 -15.98 -2.25 10.68
C ALA A 357 -16.61 -1.08 11.45
N VAL A 358 -16.94 0.00 10.73
CA VAL A 358 -17.86 1.05 11.22
C VAL A 358 -19.25 0.93 10.57
N ALA A 359 -20.24 1.61 11.14
CA ALA A 359 -21.65 1.47 10.79
C ALA A 359 -22.42 2.76 11.13
N THR A 360 -23.68 2.85 10.69
CA THR A 360 -24.57 3.98 11.02
C THR A 360 -25.81 3.50 11.76
N PHE A 361 -26.07 4.09 12.93
CA PHE A 361 -27.16 3.68 13.82
C PHE A 361 -28.27 4.73 13.87
N PHE A 362 -29.45 4.40 13.35
CA PHE A 362 -30.61 5.28 13.39
C PHE A 362 -31.41 5.02 14.68
N PHE A 363 -31.29 5.92 15.65
CA PHE A 363 -31.84 5.73 16.99
C PHE A 363 -33.22 6.36 17.22
N ILE A 364 -34.10 5.60 17.87
CA ILE A 364 -35.37 6.07 18.41
C ILE A 364 -35.11 6.89 19.69
N GLY A 365 -35.43 8.19 19.65
CA GLY A 365 -35.13 9.13 20.74
C GLY A 365 -35.71 8.75 22.12
N SER A 366 -36.85 8.05 22.17
CA SER A 366 -37.41 7.59 23.44
C SER A 366 -36.59 6.50 24.15
N SER A 367 -35.72 5.78 23.43
CA SER A 367 -34.83 4.75 23.95
C SER A 367 -33.46 5.32 24.40
N VAL A 368 -33.05 6.46 23.83
CA VAL A 368 -31.74 7.10 24.06
C VAL A 368 -31.42 7.34 25.54
N SER A 369 -32.33 7.98 26.29
CA SER A 369 -32.06 8.31 27.70
C SER A 369 -31.95 7.09 28.63
N GLY A 370 -32.37 5.91 28.19
CA GLY A 370 -32.27 4.66 28.95
C GLY A 370 -30.95 3.91 28.73
N ASN A 371 -30.24 4.21 27.63
CA ASN A 371 -29.06 3.49 27.15
C ASN A 371 -27.94 4.49 26.79
N ALA A 372 -27.77 5.53 27.60
CA ALA A 372 -26.87 6.64 27.29
C ALA A 372 -25.38 6.23 27.21
N ASP A 373 -25.02 5.15 27.91
CA ASP A 373 -23.73 4.49 27.82
C ASP A 373 -23.50 3.82 26.46
N ILE A 374 -24.51 3.13 25.92
CA ILE A 374 -24.45 2.57 24.55
C ILE A 374 -24.34 3.69 23.51
N VAL A 375 -25.14 4.76 23.64
CA VAL A 375 -25.12 5.89 22.68
C VAL A 375 -23.75 6.60 22.67
N GLN A 376 -23.14 6.80 23.83
CA GLN A 376 -21.79 7.36 23.90
C GLN A 376 -20.76 6.39 23.29
N ARG A 377 -20.84 5.11 23.64
CA ARG A 377 -19.94 4.07 23.11
C ARG A 377 -19.99 3.99 21.58
N THR A 378 -21.18 4.01 20.99
CA THR A 378 -21.36 4.02 19.53
C THR A 378 -20.61 5.18 18.86
N GLN A 379 -20.63 6.38 19.46
CA GLN A 379 -19.85 7.52 18.95
C GLN A 379 -18.35 7.36 19.19
N ASP A 380 -17.95 6.98 20.42
CA ASP A 380 -16.54 6.85 20.82
C ASP A 380 -15.78 5.79 19.99
N GLU A 381 -16.49 4.77 19.47
CA GLU A 381 -15.96 3.71 18.60
C GLU A 381 -16.04 4.05 17.10
N GLY A 382 -16.42 5.29 16.74
CA GLY A 382 -16.36 5.81 15.37
C GLY A 382 -17.55 5.47 14.47
N HIS A 383 -18.63 4.92 15.04
CA HIS A 383 -19.89 4.75 14.31
C HIS A 383 -20.69 6.07 14.25
N GLU A 384 -21.50 6.23 13.21
CA GLU A 384 -22.38 7.39 13.09
C GLU A 384 -23.69 7.19 13.87
N VAL A 385 -24.08 8.18 14.67
CA VAL A 385 -25.34 8.19 15.42
C VAL A 385 -26.36 9.11 14.75
N ALA A 386 -27.39 8.52 14.17
CA ALA A 386 -28.42 9.17 13.37
C ALA A 386 -29.82 9.14 14.03
N ASN A 387 -30.78 9.87 13.47
CA ASN A 387 -32.12 10.08 14.07
C ASN A 387 -33.20 9.21 13.41
N HIS A 388 -33.93 8.42 14.20
CA HIS A 388 -35.05 7.58 13.76
C HIS A 388 -36.40 7.97 14.38
N SER A 389 -36.68 9.28 14.44
CA SER A 389 -37.82 9.88 15.14
C SER A 389 -37.78 9.66 16.68
N TRP A 390 -38.81 10.11 17.39
CA TRP A 390 -38.87 9.96 18.86
C TRP A 390 -39.50 8.64 19.30
N SER A 391 -40.51 8.15 18.58
CA SER A 391 -41.31 6.98 18.99
C SER A 391 -41.82 6.15 17.81
N HIS A 392 -41.09 6.12 16.71
CA HIS A 392 -41.36 5.33 15.50
C HIS A 392 -42.81 5.42 14.92
N PRO A 393 -43.45 6.61 14.81
CA PRO A 393 -44.71 6.74 14.08
C PRO A 393 -44.46 6.89 12.57
N ASP A 394 -45.40 6.43 11.74
CA ASP A 394 -45.48 6.84 10.33
C ASP A 394 -45.68 8.37 10.26
N LEU A 395 -44.62 9.08 9.85
CA LEU A 395 -44.55 10.53 9.85
C LEU A 395 -45.55 11.15 8.87
N THR A 396 -45.95 10.45 7.81
CA THR A 396 -46.93 10.93 6.82
C THR A 396 -48.35 11.05 7.41
N THR A 397 -48.62 10.39 8.53
CA THR A 397 -49.89 10.50 9.26
C THR A 397 -49.97 11.72 10.19
N LEU A 398 -48.85 12.42 10.40
CA LEU A 398 -48.70 13.51 11.36
C LEU A 398 -48.77 14.89 10.70
N LYS A 399 -49.01 15.95 11.49
CA LYS A 399 -48.89 17.33 11.00
C LYS A 399 -47.43 17.79 11.01
N PRO A 400 -47.00 18.77 10.19
CA PRO A 400 -45.64 19.31 10.18
C PRO A 400 -45.06 19.82 11.51
N LYS A 401 -45.91 20.09 12.52
CA LYS A 401 -45.46 20.39 13.88
C LYS A 401 -45.21 19.13 14.71
N GLU A 402 -46.05 18.12 14.54
CA GLU A 402 -45.95 16.82 15.22
C GLU A 402 -44.74 16.03 14.66
N ILE A 403 -44.44 16.18 13.36
CA ILE A 403 -43.20 15.67 12.73
C ILE A 403 -41.96 16.34 13.33
N ARG A 404 -41.90 17.69 13.35
CA ARG A 404 -40.78 18.41 14.02
C ARG A 404 -40.60 17.98 15.48
N GLU A 405 -41.68 17.84 16.25
CA GLU A 405 -41.58 17.37 17.63
C GLU A 405 -41.00 15.96 17.75
N GLN A 406 -41.17 15.08 16.75
CA GLN A 406 -40.50 13.78 16.71
C GLN A 406 -38.99 13.89 16.42
N ILE A 407 -38.59 14.78 15.50
CA ILE A 407 -37.19 14.97 15.11
C ILE A 407 -36.43 15.75 16.19
N ASP A 408 -36.89 16.96 16.54
CA ASP A 408 -36.24 17.89 17.48
C ASP A 408 -35.93 17.23 18.83
N ARG A 409 -36.86 16.42 19.35
CA ARG A 409 -36.67 15.75 20.65
C ARG A 409 -35.61 14.65 20.61
N THR A 410 -35.43 14.01 19.45
CA THR A 410 -34.37 13.01 19.25
C THR A 410 -33.03 13.70 19.02
N GLN A 411 -33.00 14.81 18.28
CA GLN A 411 -31.82 15.68 18.16
C GLN A 411 -31.31 16.10 19.54
N ASP A 412 -32.18 16.69 20.37
CA ASP A 412 -31.86 17.16 21.72
C ASP A 412 -31.38 16.01 22.63
N ALA A 413 -32.00 14.83 22.55
CA ALA A 413 -31.68 13.69 23.40
C ALA A 413 -30.32 13.06 23.08
N ILE A 414 -29.98 12.95 21.78
CA ILE A 414 -28.68 12.42 21.35
C ILE A 414 -27.58 13.44 21.65
N ALA A 415 -27.75 14.71 21.24
CA ALA A 415 -26.78 15.78 21.46
C ALA A 415 -26.46 16.03 22.95
N ALA A 416 -27.40 15.74 23.86
CA ALA A 416 -27.18 15.86 25.30
C ALA A 416 -26.23 14.79 25.88
N ILE A 417 -25.94 13.73 25.12
CA ILE A 417 -24.98 12.67 25.45
C ILE A 417 -23.70 12.91 24.65
N THR A 418 -23.81 12.81 23.32
CA THR A 418 -22.69 12.81 22.36
C THR A 418 -22.02 14.17 22.16
N GLY A 419 -22.63 15.25 22.65
CA GLY A 419 -22.23 16.63 22.35
C GLY A 419 -22.49 17.08 20.90
N VAL A 420 -22.92 16.17 20.02
CA VAL A 420 -23.12 16.40 18.58
C VAL A 420 -24.54 16.00 18.20
N ALA A 421 -25.27 16.91 17.56
CA ALA A 421 -26.62 16.62 17.05
C ALA A 421 -26.54 15.80 15.76
N PRO A 422 -27.40 14.78 15.55
CA PRO A 422 -27.42 14.00 14.32
C PRO A 422 -27.54 14.86 13.06
N THR A 423 -26.76 14.52 12.06
CA THR A 423 -26.75 15.11 10.71
C THR A 423 -27.82 14.49 9.81
N LEU A 424 -28.23 13.25 10.07
CA LEU A 424 -29.10 12.43 9.23
C LEU A 424 -30.39 12.01 9.95
N VAL A 425 -31.49 11.88 9.19
CA VAL A 425 -32.77 11.33 9.65
C VAL A 425 -33.18 10.16 8.76
N ARG A 426 -33.57 9.02 9.32
CA ARG A 426 -34.29 7.97 8.58
C ARG A 426 -35.76 7.99 9.00
N PRO A 427 -36.73 8.18 8.08
CA PRO A 427 -38.14 8.14 8.42
C PRO A 427 -38.58 6.68 8.70
N PRO A 428 -39.29 6.42 9.82
CA PRO A 428 -39.90 5.12 10.10
C PRO A 428 -40.65 4.53 8.90
N TYR A 429 -40.47 3.22 8.67
CA TYR A 429 -41.06 2.48 7.53
C TYR A 429 -40.64 3.00 6.13
N GLY A 430 -39.62 3.86 6.04
CA GLY A 430 -39.27 4.58 4.81
C GLY A 430 -40.35 5.57 4.34
N ALA A 431 -41.32 5.91 5.21
CA ALA A 431 -42.52 6.65 4.84
C ALA A 431 -42.28 8.18 4.88
N PHE A 432 -42.21 8.82 3.70
CA PHE A 432 -42.07 10.27 3.57
C PHE A 432 -43.01 10.88 2.52
N ASP A 433 -43.27 12.18 2.67
CA ASP A 433 -43.96 13.03 1.70
C ASP A 433 -43.41 14.47 1.77
N ASP A 434 -43.98 15.40 0.98
CA ASP A 434 -43.61 16.82 0.99
C ASP A 434 -43.71 17.47 2.40
N ALA A 435 -44.57 16.95 3.28
CA ALA A 435 -44.77 17.47 4.63
C ALA A 435 -43.72 16.94 5.62
N VAL A 436 -43.24 15.71 5.44
CA VAL A 436 -42.07 15.16 6.14
C VAL A 436 -40.80 15.87 5.68
N VAL A 437 -40.56 15.95 4.36
CA VAL A 437 -39.41 16.65 3.77
C VAL A 437 -39.38 18.13 4.19
N GLY A 438 -40.52 18.83 4.16
CA GLY A 438 -40.63 20.22 4.64
C GLY A 438 -40.65 20.39 6.17
N ALA A 439 -40.43 19.32 6.94
CA ALA A 439 -40.38 19.34 8.40
C ALA A 439 -39.02 18.93 8.99
N CYS A 440 -38.18 18.21 8.25
CA CYS A 440 -36.79 17.92 8.62
C CYS A 440 -35.85 19.01 8.06
N ASP A 441 -34.85 19.40 8.84
CA ASP A 441 -33.76 20.27 8.35
C ASP A 441 -32.54 19.43 7.87
N GLN A 442 -32.53 18.13 8.20
CA GLN A 442 -31.56 17.10 7.81
C GLN A 442 -31.99 16.36 6.53
N PRO A 443 -31.03 15.81 5.74
CA PRO A 443 -31.35 14.83 4.70
C PRO A 443 -32.08 13.61 5.24
N LEU A 444 -33.02 13.08 4.43
CA LEU A 444 -33.68 11.80 4.69
C LEU A 444 -32.86 10.66 4.08
N VAL A 445 -32.47 9.68 4.89
CA VAL A 445 -31.70 8.50 4.45
C VAL A 445 -32.57 7.26 4.51
N LEU A 446 -32.74 6.61 3.38
CA LEU A 446 -33.40 5.31 3.20
C LEU A 446 -32.32 4.25 2.97
N TRP A 447 -32.61 3.26 2.13
CA TRP A 447 -31.76 2.14 1.76
C TRP A 447 -32.13 1.69 0.34
N ASP A 448 -31.19 1.07 -0.37
CA ASP A 448 -31.40 0.33 -1.62
C ASP A 448 -31.45 -1.18 -1.37
N VAL A 449 -30.76 -1.66 -0.32
CA VAL A 449 -30.78 -3.06 0.14
C VAL A 449 -31.56 -3.19 1.44
N ASP A 450 -32.70 -3.89 1.39
CA ASP A 450 -33.47 -4.31 2.57
C ASP A 450 -33.15 -5.78 2.87
N THR A 451 -32.58 -6.06 4.04
CA THR A 451 -32.22 -7.44 4.42
C THR A 451 -33.40 -8.28 4.90
N LEU A 452 -34.58 -7.67 5.09
CA LEU A 452 -35.78 -8.31 5.63
C LEU A 452 -35.55 -9.01 6.99
N ASP A 453 -34.55 -8.60 7.75
CA ASP A 453 -34.21 -9.18 9.06
C ASP A 453 -35.35 -9.07 10.09
N TRP A 454 -36.19 -8.05 9.94
CA TRP A 454 -37.45 -7.84 10.67
C TRP A 454 -38.53 -8.90 10.39
N GLU A 455 -38.39 -9.77 9.38
CA GLU A 455 -39.23 -10.96 9.16
C GLU A 455 -38.73 -12.21 9.94
N ASP A 456 -37.63 -12.12 10.70
CA ASP A 456 -36.97 -13.22 11.43
C ASP A 456 -36.50 -14.39 10.51
N PRO A 457 -35.73 -14.11 9.43
CA PRO A 457 -35.15 -15.15 8.57
C PRO A 457 -34.01 -15.92 9.29
N PRO A 458 -33.64 -17.12 8.82
CA PRO A 458 -32.45 -17.82 9.29
C PRO A 458 -31.18 -16.98 9.12
N VAL A 459 -30.27 -17.03 10.11
CA VAL A 459 -28.99 -16.28 10.12
C VAL A 459 -28.17 -16.51 8.84
N GLU A 460 -28.18 -17.73 8.29
CA GLU A 460 -27.46 -18.05 7.05
C GLU A 460 -28.11 -17.46 5.78
N GLU A 461 -29.43 -17.25 5.79
CA GLU A 461 -30.18 -16.60 4.70
C GLU A 461 -29.97 -15.08 4.77
N LEU A 462 -30.10 -14.51 5.98
CA LEU A 462 -29.79 -13.10 6.27
C LEU A 462 -28.35 -12.73 5.87
N THR A 463 -27.37 -13.54 6.26
CA THR A 463 -25.96 -13.31 5.89
C THR A 463 -25.76 -13.38 4.37
N ALA A 464 -26.36 -14.36 3.70
CA ALA A 464 -26.22 -14.53 2.25
C ALA A 464 -26.81 -13.35 1.47
N ASP A 465 -27.99 -12.86 1.87
CA ASP A 465 -28.66 -11.74 1.19
C ASP A 465 -27.94 -10.40 1.48
N ALA A 466 -27.52 -10.16 2.73
CA ALA A 466 -26.76 -8.97 3.11
C ALA A 466 -25.36 -8.90 2.49
N VAL A 467 -24.69 -10.04 2.25
CA VAL A 467 -23.39 -10.10 1.56
C VAL A 467 -23.54 -10.08 0.05
N GLY A 468 -24.53 -10.77 -0.52
CA GLY A 468 -24.64 -11.01 -1.96
C GLY A 468 -25.43 -9.96 -2.76
N THR A 469 -26.28 -9.17 -2.11
CA THR A 469 -27.13 -8.16 -2.79
C THR A 469 -26.44 -6.81 -3.05
N PRO A 470 -25.59 -6.26 -2.16
CA PRO A 470 -25.09 -4.90 -2.33
C PRO A 470 -24.14 -4.69 -3.52
N GLU A 471 -24.17 -3.47 -4.04
CA GLU A 471 -23.25 -2.90 -5.03
C GLU A 471 -22.41 -1.78 -4.38
N ALA A 472 -21.40 -1.24 -5.07
CA ALA A 472 -20.64 -0.11 -4.57
C ALA A 472 -21.55 1.12 -4.40
N GLY A 473 -21.55 1.72 -3.21
CA GLY A 473 -22.45 2.82 -2.85
C GLY A 473 -23.79 2.42 -2.20
N SER A 474 -24.04 1.12 -1.98
CA SER A 474 -25.26 0.65 -1.31
C SER A 474 -25.33 1.06 0.18
N ILE A 475 -26.55 1.31 0.65
CA ILE A 475 -26.91 1.53 2.05
C ILE A 475 -27.79 0.35 2.49
N VAL A 476 -27.26 -0.50 3.36
CA VAL A 476 -27.91 -1.75 3.80
C VAL A 476 -28.74 -1.50 5.06
N LEU A 477 -30.05 -1.79 5.02
CA LEU A 477 -30.93 -1.77 6.20
C LEU A 477 -30.88 -3.08 6.98
N MET A 478 -30.58 -2.97 8.27
CA MET A 478 -30.77 -3.97 9.32
C MET A 478 -31.40 -3.31 10.56
N HIS A 479 -31.75 -4.09 11.58
CA HIS A 479 -32.33 -3.61 12.84
C HIS A 479 -31.50 -4.11 14.04
N SER A 480 -31.09 -3.19 14.90
CA SER A 480 -30.25 -3.50 16.09
C SER A 480 -30.99 -4.20 17.24
N ILE A 481 -32.29 -4.50 17.06
CA ILE A 481 -33.20 -5.04 18.07
C ILE A 481 -33.52 -6.55 17.89
N HIS A 482 -32.83 -7.23 16.97
CA HIS A 482 -33.08 -8.63 16.63
C HIS A 482 -31.82 -9.47 16.86
N ASP A 483 -31.97 -10.54 17.67
CA ASP A 483 -30.87 -11.44 18.02
C ASP A 483 -30.19 -12.03 16.75
N GLY A 484 -30.98 -12.40 15.74
CA GLY A 484 -30.46 -12.94 14.47
C GLY A 484 -29.63 -11.93 13.66
N SER A 485 -29.96 -10.63 13.72
CA SER A 485 -29.19 -9.56 13.06
C SER A 485 -27.84 -9.34 13.74
N ILE A 486 -27.80 -9.44 15.07
CA ILE A 486 -26.57 -9.38 15.85
C ILE A 486 -25.72 -10.65 15.57
N GLU A 487 -26.33 -11.84 15.57
CA GLU A 487 -25.66 -13.12 15.28
C GLU A 487 -25.10 -13.20 13.84
N ALA A 488 -25.77 -12.59 12.86
CA ALA A 488 -25.33 -12.53 11.47
C ALA A 488 -24.17 -11.54 11.23
N THR A 489 -24.06 -10.47 12.03
CA THR A 489 -23.16 -9.34 11.74
C THR A 489 -21.69 -9.74 11.48
N PRO A 490 -21.05 -10.61 12.27
CA PRO A 490 -19.68 -11.08 11.98
C PRO A 490 -19.51 -11.65 10.57
N GLY A 491 -20.42 -12.54 10.15
CA GLY A 491 -20.39 -13.16 8.83
C GLY A 491 -20.74 -12.20 7.70
N ILE A 492 -21.55 -11.18 7.98
CA ILE A 492 -21.85 -10.10 7.04
C ILE A 492 -20.61 -9.23 6.81
N VAL A 493 -19.95 -8.78 7.88
CA VAL A 493 -18.72 -7.97 7.78
C VAL A 493 -17.62 -8.73 7.05
N ASP A 494 -17.33 -9.98 7.45
CA ASP A 494 -16.33 -10.82 6.79
C ASP A 494 -16.64 -11.03 5.31
N GLY A 495 -17.90 -11.32 4.96
CA GLY A 495 -18.33 -11.53 3.59
C GLY A 495 -18.26 -10.26 2.72
N LEU A 496 -18.54 -9.09 3.29
CA LEU A 496 -18.43 -7.81 2.58
C LEU A 496 -16.95 -7.40 2.41
N HIS A 497 -16.12 -7.59 3.44
CA HIS A 497 -14.69 -7.38 3.34
C HIS A 497 -14.03 -8.33 2.31
N ASP A 498 -14.42 -9.61 2.27
CA ASP A 498 -13.98 -10.59 1.27
C ASP A 498 -14.31 -10.18 -0.17
N ARG A 499 -15.47 -9.54 -0.39
CA ARG A 499 -15.86 -8.91 -1.68
C ARG A 499 -15.09 -7.61 -1.99
N GLY A 500 -14.26 -7.12 -1.08
CA GLY A 500 -13.46 -5.90 -1.25
C GLY A 500 -14.21 -4.61 -0.91
N PHE A 501 -15.29 -4.66 -0.13
CA PHE A 501 -15.96 -3.44 0.34
C PHE A 501 -15.18 -2.72 1.44
N GLU A 502 -15.16 -1.40 1.38
CA GLU A 502 -14.86 -0.55 2.54
C GLU A 502 -16.14 -0.21 3.30
N LEU A 503 -16.21 -0.58 4.58
CA LEU A 503 -17.38 -0.36 5.41
C LEU A 503 -17.31 1.00 6.08
N VAL A 504 -18.13 1.94 5.61
CA VAL A 504 -18.12 3.34 6.01
C VAL A 504 -19.43 3.76 6.69
N THR A 505 -19.42 4.91 7.35
CA THR A 505 -20.66 5.56 7.81
C THR A 505 -21.42 6.15 6.61
N VAL A 506 -22.72 6.43 6.75
CA VAL A 506 -23.50 7.04 5.67
C VAL A 506 -22.94 8.43 5.35
N SER A 507 -22.60 9.25 6.35
CA SER A 507 -21.92 10.53 6.09
C SER A 507 -20.52 10.33 5.48
N GLY A 508 -19.77 9.32 5.91
CA GLY A 508 -18.43 9.00 5.36
C GLY A 508 -18.46 8.65 3.87
N MET A 509 -19.50 7.94 3.42
CA MET A 509 -19.75 7.64 2.00
C MET A 509 -19.90 8.89 1.10
N PHE A 510 -20.11 10.08 1.67
CA PHE A 510 -20.26 11.35 0.95
C PHE A 510 -19.38 12.46 1.54
N ASP A 511 -18.15 12.11 1.95
CA ASP A 511 -17.13 13.06 2.42
C ASP A 511 -17.61 13.96 3.59
N GLY A 512 -18.48 13.39 4.43
CA GLY A 512 -19.11 14.07 5.57
C GLY A 512 -20.39 14.85 5.27
N ALA A 513 -20.87 14.89 4.01
CA ALA A 513 -22.02 15.70 3.61
C ALA A 513 -22.94 15.02 2.58
N VAL A 514 -23.95 14.27 3.05
CA VAL A 514 -24.96 13.60 2.20
C VAL A 514 -25.79 14.61 1.39
N PRO A 515 -25.64 14.70 0.04
CA PRO A 515 -26.50 15.50 -0.83
C PRO A 515 -26.86 16.94 -0.38
N GLY A 516 -28.12 17.40 -0.44
CA GLY A 516 -29.32 16.83 -1.08
C GLY A 516 -30.60 16.94 -0.22
N VAL A 517 -31.54 15.98 -0.36
CA VAL A 517 -32.79 15.94 0.46
C VAL A 517 -33.28 14.52 0.81
N VAL A 518 -33.23 13.55 -0.11
CA VAL A 518 -33.64 12.14 0.14
C VAL A 518 -32.69 11.19 -0.60
N TYR A 519 -32.18 10.15 0.08
CA TYR A 519 -31.15 9.21 -0.41
C TYR A 519 -31.49 7.76 -0.14
N SER A 520 -30.94 6.85 -0.95
CA SER A 520 -30.99 5.39 -0.76
C SER A 520 -29.65 4.69 -1.07
N GLY A 521 -28.72 5.37 -1.75
CA GLY A 521 -27.38 4.92 -2.15
C GLY A 521 -26.59 6.10 -2.73
N ARG A 522 -25.31 5.90 -3.06
CA ARG A 522 -24.42 6.89 -3.71
C ARG A 522 -24.74 7.09 -5.20
#